data_AF-A0A2N0QG82-F1
#
_entry.id   AF-A0A2N0QG82-F1
#
_cell.length_a   1.000
_cell.length_b   1.000
_cell.length_c   1.000
_cell.angle_alpha   90.00
_cell.angle_beta   90.00
_cell.angle_gamma   90.00
#
_symmetry.space_group_name_H-M   'P 1'
#
loop_
_entity.id
_entity.type
_entity.pdbx_description
1 polymer ?
#
loop_
_entity_poly.entity_id
_entity_poly.type
_entity_poly.pdbx_seq_one_letter_code
_entity_poly.pdbx_strand_id
1 'polypeptide(L)'
;MDAPFIPRMLKEPNHLLWSSIRTIMSRKNLDVSLIKVPAHADDPLNNHVDALAKAAHMDSHLSSRPSLDLSAPCILKFNSLPVDMNIRKFIRDIFDARSLLTLATLPRFNSYSSTSDIDWACTKF
;
A
#
# COMPACT_ATOMS: atom_id res chain seq x y z
N MET A 1 3.58 25.15 -14.74
CA MET A 1 3.00 24.18 -15.70
C MET A 1 2.77 22.91 -14.92
N ASP A 2 1.54 22.60 -14.57
CA ASP A 2 1.23 21.35 -13.87
C ASP A 2 1.49 20.19 -14.84
N ALA A 3 2.37 19.27 -14.44
CA ALA A 3 2.67 18.10 -15.26
C ALA A 3 1.37 17.30 -15.50
N PRO A 4 1.15 16.76 -16.71
CA PRO A 4 -0.05 16.00 -17.01
C PRO A 4 -0.16 14.78 -16.09
N PHE A 5 -1.37 14.51 -15.61
CA PHE A 5 -1.63 13.35 -14.76
C PHE A 5 -1.30 12.05 -15.50
N ILE A 6 -0.47 11.20 -14.89
CA ILE A 6 -0.07 9.91 -15.47
C ILE A 6 -0.88 8.79 -14.80
N PRO A 7 -1.84 8.14 -15.50
CA PRO A 7 -2.69 7.11 -14.89
C PRO A 7 -1.95 5.92 -14.30
N ARG A 8 -0.71 5.67 -14.75
CA ARG A 8 0.18 4.63 -14.21
C ARG A 8 0.50 4.85 -12.73
N MET A 9 0.49 6.10 -12.26
CA MET A 9 0.70 6.44 -10.84
C MET A 9 -0.38 5.84 -9.93
N LEU A 10 -1.61 5.66 -10.42
CA LEU A 10 -2.69 5.01 -9.66
C LEU A 10 -2.49 3.51 -9.49
N LYS A 11 -1.57 2.92 -10.26
CA LYS A 11 -1.24 1.49 -10.21
C LYS A 11 0.06 1.23 -9.45
N GLU A 12 0.81 2.27 -9.10
CA GLU A 12 2.11 2.18 -8.46
C GLU A 12 1.93 1.67 -7.01
N PRO A 13 2.52 0.53 -6.63
CA PRO A 13 2.55 0.11 -5.24
C PRO A 13 3.46 1.05 -4.44
N ASN A 14 3.25 1.12 -3.12
CA ASN A 14 4.07 1.93 -2.21
C ASN A 14 4.13 3.41 -2.64
N HIS A 15 3.05 3.94 -3.22
CA HIS A 15 3.04 5.31 -3.76
C HIS A 15 3.22 6.36 -2.66
N LEU A 16 2.86 6.05 -1.41
CA LEU A 16 3.14 6.93 -0.27
C LEU A 16 4.64 7.01 0.04
N LEU A 17 5.34 5.87 -0.03
CA LEU A 17 6.80 5.82 0.13
C LEU A 17 7.49 6.60 -1.00
N TRP A 18 7.08 6.37 -2.25
CA TRP A 18 7.62 7.10 -3.40
C TRP A 18 7.35 8.61 -3.31
N SER A 19 6.15 9.00 -2.88
CA SER A 19 5.81 10.41 -2.64
C SER A 19 6.72 11.03 -1.58
N SER A 20 6.99 10.29 -0.50
CA SER A 20 7.88 10.75 0.57
C SER A 20 9.33 10.91 0.08
N ILE A 21 9.84 9.94 -0.68
CA ILE A 21 11.17 10.02 -1.29
C ILE A 21 11.28 11.26 -2.20
N ARG A 22 10.31 11.46 -3.10
CA ARG A 22 10.28 12.63 -4.01
C ARG A 22 10.18 13.94 -3.24
N THR A 23 9.40 13.97 -2.16
CA THR A 23 9.26 15.13 -1.27
C THR A 23 10.61 15.48 -0.62
N ILE A 24 11.30 14.48 -0.06
CA ILE A 24 12.62 14.66 0.57
C ILE A 24 13.63 15.16 -0.45
N MET A 25 13.70 14.53 -1.63
CA MET A 25 14.62 14.94 -2.70
C MET A 25 14.39 16.40 -3.11
N SER A 26 13.13 16.80 -3.31
CA SER A 26 12.76 18.16 -3.68
C SER A 26 13.08 19.17 -2.56
N ARG A 27 12.66 18.91 -1.32
CA ARG A 27 12.89 19.80 -0.17
C ARG A 27 14.37 19.99 0.17
N LYS A 28 15.18 18.97 -0.09
CA LYS A 28 16.63 18.98 0.19
C LYS A 28 17.47 19.32 -1.05
N ASN A 29 16.84 19.59 -2.20
CA ASN A 29 17.49 19.86 -3.48
C ASN A 29 18.57 18.82 -3.82
N LEU A 30 18.22 17.54 -3.65
CA LEU A 30 19.14 16.42 -3.87
C LEU A 30 19.05 15.94 -5.32
N ASP A 31 20.21 15.78 -5.95
CA ASP A 31 20.35 14.98 -7.16
C ASP A 31 20.75 13.55 -6.77
N VAL A 32 19.90 12.58 -7.12
CA VAL A 32 20.04 11.18 -6.65
C VAL A 32 20.12 10.24 -7.84
N SER A 33 21.22 9.50 -7.92
CA SER A 33 21.40 8.41 -8.87
C SER A 33 21.11 7.06 -8.21
N LEU A 34 20.25 6.25 -8.84
CA LEU A 34 19.95 4.89 -8.37
C LEU A 34 20.89 3.89 -9.05
N ILE A 35 21.76 3.26 -8.27
CA ILE A 35 22.72 2.26 -8.74
C ILE A 35 22.30 0.91 -8.19
N LYS A 36 22.07 -0.06 -9.09
CA LYS A 36 21.77 -1.43 -8.71
C LYS A 36 23.08 -2.19 -8.49
N VAL A 37 23.29 -2.71 -7.29
CA VAL A 37 24.42 -3.60 -6.94
C VAL A 37 23.90 -5.04 -6.81
N PRO A 38 24.61 -6.07 -7.31
CA PRO A 38 24.22 -7.45 -7.09
C PRO A 38 24.31 -7.82 -5.60
N ALA A 39 23.33 -8.57 -5.11
CA ALA A 39 23.37 -9.09 -3.75
C ALA A 39 24.55 -10.06 -3.58
N HIS A 40 25.21 -10.02 -2.42
CA HIS A 40 26.32 -10.91 -2.07
C HIS A 40 27.52 -10.88 -3.04
N ALA A 41 27.69 -9.82 -3.82
CA ALA A 41 28.86 -9.61 -4.68
C ALA A 41 30.07 -9.02 -3.93
N ASP A 42 30.16 -9.26 -2.62
CA ASP A 42 31.22 -8.77 -1.73
C ASP A 42 31.45 -7.25 -1.73
N ASP A 43 30.45 -6.45 -2.12
CA ASP A 43 30.49 -5.01 -1.94
C ASP A 43 30.45 -4.67 -0.42
N PRO A 44 31.52 -4.08 0.17
CA PRO A 44 31.61 -3.92 1.61
C PRO A 44 30.52 -3.01 2.19
N LEU A 45 30.10 -1.98 1.45
CA LEU A 45 29.10 -1.01 1.90
C LEU A 45 27.70 -1.62 1.87
N ASN A 46 27.36 -2.32 0.80
CA ASN A 46 26.09 -3.03 0.68
C ASN A 46 25.97 -4.15 1.74
N ASN A 47 27.05 -4.90 1.98
CA ASN A 47 27.10 -5.92 3.04
C ASN A 47 26.92 -5.31 4.43
N HIS A 48 27.51 -4.13 4.68
CA HIS A 48 27.34 -3.42 5.94
C HIS A 48 25.88 -2.99 6.16
N VAL A 49 25.23 -2.42 5.13
CA VAL A 49 23.82 -2.01 5.21
C VAL A 49 22.89 -3.22 5.38
N ASP A 50 23.16 -4.35 4.72
CA ASP A 50 22.42 -5.61 4.90
C ASP A 50 22.49 -6.12 6.35
N ALA A 51 23.67 -6.10 6.96
CA ALA A 51 23.85 -6.47 8.37
C ALA A 51 23.06 -5.55 9.32
N LEU A 52 23.08 -4.24 9.08
CA LEU A 52 22.28 -3.27 9.85
C LEU A 52 20.78 -3.50 9.70
N ALA A 53 20.30 -3.75 8.48
CA ALA A 53 18.90 -4.03 8.22
C ALA A 53 18.42 -5.30 8.93
N LYS A 54 19.24 -6.37 8.93
CA LYS A 54 18.96 -7.61 9.67
C LYS A 54 18.91 -7.40 11.17
N ALA A 55 19.85 -6.63 11.73
CA ALA A 55 19.87 -6.32 13.15
C ALA A 55 18.60 -5.54 13.56
N ALA A 56 18.22 -4.52 12.78
CA ALA A 56 17.02 -3.72 13.04
C ALA A 56 15.73 -4.51 12.88
N HIS A 57 15.66 -5.51 12.00
CA HIS A 57 14.48 -6.36 11.84
C HIS A 57 14.17 -7.18 13.09
N MET A 58 15.18 -7.55 13.88
CA MET A 58 15.03 -8.30 15.13
C MET A 58 14.72 -7.40 16.33
N ASP A 59 14.76 -6.09 16.16
CA ASP A 59 14.49 -5.12 17.22
C ASP A 59 12.99 -4.81 17.30
N SER A 60 12.36 -5.26 18.38
CA SER A 60 10.92 -5.06 18.66
C SER A 60 10.58 -3.61 19.00
N HIS A 61 11.56 -2.73 19.22
CA HIS A 61 11.37 -1.34 19.60
C HIS A 61 11.23 -0.38 18.41
N LEU A 62 11.48 -0.82 17.17
CA LEU A 62 11.26 0.05 16.02
C LEU A 62 9.76 0.28 15.81
N SER A 63 9.37 1.56 15.92
CA SER A 63 8.04 1.99 15.49
C SER A 63 7.85 1.62 14.01
N SER A 64 6.85 0.79 13.74
CA SER A 64 6.59 0.14 12.45
C SER A 64 6.26 1.11 11.31
N ARG A 65 6.23 2.42 11.57
CA ARG A 65 5.76 3.41 10.62
C ARG A 65 6.70 4.61 10.57
N PRO A 66 7.46 4.75 9.46
CA PRO A 66 8.18 5.99 9.19
C PRO A 66 7.20 7.16 9.24
N SER A 67 7.61 8.27 9.85
CA SER A 67 6.94 9.55 9.67
C SER A 67 7.09 9.95 8.20
N LEU A 68 6.10 9.59 7.40
CA LEU A 68 6.11 9.88 5.97
C LEU A 68 5.89 11.39 5.77
N ASP A 69 6.89 12.05 5.20
CA ASP A 69 6.80 13.45 4.79
C ASP A 69 6.04 13.53 3.46
N LEU A 70 4.71 13.44 3.55
CA LEU A 70 3.83 13.36 2.40
C LEU A 70 3.50 14.75 1.88
N SER A 71 4.18 15.19 0.82
CA SER A 71 3.78 16.37 0.05
C SER A 71 3.02 15.94 -1.20
N ALA A 72 1.83 15.37 -1.02
CA ALA A 72 0.94 15.04 -2.13
C ALA A 72 -0.29 15.97 -2.15
N PRO A 73 -0.75 16.42 -3.33
CA PRO A 73 -1.95 17.27 -3.45
C PRO A 73 -3.21 16.62 -2.87
N CYS A 74 -3.28 15.29 -2.89
CA CYS A 74 -4.35 14.52 -2.29
C CYS A 74 -3.79 13.16 -1.83
N ILE A 75 -4.10 12.79 -0.58
CA ILE A 75 -3.81 11.47 -0.01
C ILE A 75 -5.17 10.80 0.23
N LEU A 76 -5.42 9.72 -0.49
CA LEU A 76 -6.62 8.93 -0.27
C LEU A 76 -6.57 8.28 1.11
N LYS A 77 -7.66 8.40 1.86
CA LYS A 77 -7.82 7.77 3.16
C LYS A 77 -9.08 6.91 3.19
N PHE A 78 -9.00 5.83 3.93
CA PHE A 78 -10.11 4.95 4.25
C PHE A 78 -10.12 4.70 5.75
N ASN A 79 -11.23 5.02 6.42
CA ASN A 79 -11.30 4.99 7.89
C ASN A 79 -10.14 5.76 8.56
N SER A 80 -9.81 6.94 8.04
CA SER A 80 -8.68 7.79 8.49
C SER A 80 -7.28 7.24 8.25
N LEU A 81 -7.14 6.01 7.72
CA LEU A 81 -5.86 5.42 7.33
C LEU A 81 -5.55 5.75 5.87
N PRO A 82 -4.32 6.15 5.51
CA PRO A 82 -3.98 6.39 4.13
C PRO A 82 -3.96 5.07 3.35
N VAL A 83 -4.47 5.12 2.13
CA VAL A 83 -4.50 3.99 1.22
C VAL A 83 -3.14 3.88 0.56
N ASP A 84 -2.38 2.81 0.84
CA ASP A 84 -1.06 2.54 0.21
C ASP A 84 -1.07 1.25 -0.61
N MET A 85 -2.06 1.13 -1.47
CA MET A 85 -2.21 0.01 -2.39
C MET A 85 -2.56 0.56 -3.77
N ASN A 86 -2.67 -0.33 -4.76
CA ASN A 86 -3.12 0.05 -6.10
C ASN A 86 -4.48 0.76 -6.01
N ILE A 87 -4.48 2.08 -6.19
CA ILE A 87 -5.64 2.95 -5.98
C ILE A 87 -6.79 2.54 -6.90
N ARG A 88 -6.49 2.18 -8.15
CA ARG A 88 -7.52 1.72 -9.09
C ARG A 88 -8.20 0.44 -8.61
N LYS A 89 -7.41 -0.53 -8.13
CA LYS A 89 -7.94 -1.77 -7.56
C LYS A 89 -8.76 -1.45 -6.31
N PHE A 90 -8.23 -0.64 -5.40
CA PHE A 90 -8.91 -0.23 -4.17
C PHE A 90 -10.29 0.38 -4.43
N ILE A 91 -10.40 1.34 -5.36
CA ILE A 91 -11.67 1.97 -5.72
C ILE A 91 -12.66 0.94 -6.29
N ARG A 92 -12.18 0.04 -7.17
CA ARG A 92 -13.00 -1.04 -7.71
C ARG A 92 -13.49 -1.98 -6.63
N ASP A 93 -12.61 -2.42 -5.73
CA ASP A 93 -12.95 -3.35 -4.66
C ASP A 93 -14.01 -2.73 -3.70
N ILE A 94 -13.94 -1.42 -3.43
CA ILE A 94 -15.02 -0.70 -2.71
C ILE A 94 -16.35 -0.75 -3.48
N PHE A 95 -16.31 -0.47 -4.78
CA PHE A 95 -17.52 -0.47 -5.61
C PHE A 95 -18.16 -1.85 -5.67
N ASP A 96 -17.34 -2.89 -5.86
CA ASP A 96 -17.77 -4.28 -5.91
C ASP A 96 -18.37 -4.70 -4.57
N ALA A 97 -17.72 -4.37 -3.44
CA ALA A 97 -18.23 -4.66 -2.10
C ALA A 97 -19.58 -3.97 -1.82
N ARG A 98 -19.74 -2.72 -2.24
CA ARG A 98 -21.01 -1.98 -2.12
C ARG A 98 -22.10 -2.61 -2.98
N SER A 99 -21.76 -2.97 -4.22
CA SER A 99 -22.69 -3.60 -5.15
C SER A 99 -23.15 -4.97 -4.63
N LEU A 100 -22.23 -5.76 -4.06
CA LEU A 100 -22.55 -7.02 -3.41
C LEU A 100 -23.43 -6.82 -2.18
N LEU A 101 -23.16 -5.82 -1.35
CA LEU A 101 -24.03 -5.49 -0.20
C LEU A 101 -25.44 -5.09 -0.65
N THR A 102 -25.56 -4.25 -1.68
CA THR A 102 -26.85 -3.89 -2.27
C THR A 102 -27.58 -5.12 -2.81
N LEU A 103 -26.86 -6.03 -3.48
CA LEU A 103 -27.44 -7.28 -3.97
C LEU A 103 -27.92 -8.17 -2.82
N ALA A 104 -27.10 -8.36 -1.79
CA ALA A 104 -27.39 -9.20 -0.63
C ALA A 104 -28.56 -8.69 0.21
N THR A 105 -28.82 -7.38 0.20
CA THR A 105 -29.92 -6.74 0.94
C THR A 105 -31.25 -6.71 0.19
N LEU A 106 -31.31 -7.24 -1.05
CA LEU A 106 -32.57 -7.33 -1.78
C LEU A 106 -33.57 -8.27 -1.08
N PRO A 107 -34.87 -7.96 -1.05
CA PRO A 107 -35.88 -8.76 -0.32
C PRO A 107 -35.90 -10.25 -0.70
N ARG A 108 -35.59 -10.57 -1.96
CA ARG A 108 -35.51 -11.95 -2.45
C ARG A 108 -34.41 -12.79 -1.79
N PHE A 109 -33.41 -12.15 -1.17
CA PHE A 109 -32.33 -12.81 -0.45
C PHE A 109 -32.50 -12.74 1.07
N ASN A 110 -33.52 -12.03 1.59
CA ASN A 110 -33.79 -11.97 3.03
C ASN A 110 -34.15 -13.34 3.63
N SER A 111 -34.63 -14.31 2.84
CA SER A 111 -34.85 -15.68 3.32
C SER A 111 -33.56 -16.42 3.69
N TYR A 112 -32.40 -15.91 3.26
CA TYR A 112 -31.07 -16.46 3.55
C TYR A 112 -30.27 -15.56 4.51
N SER A 113 -30.93 -14.64 5.21
CA SER A 113 -30.25 -13.64 6.05
C SER A 113 -29.51 -14.24 7.25
N SER A 114 -29.83 -15.48 7.65
CA SER A 114 -29.12 -16.14 8.73
C SER A 114 -27.90 -16.88 8.22
N THR A 115 -26.72 -16.37 8.54
CA THR A 115 -25.45 -17.08 8.31
C THR A 115 -25.24 -18.26 9.27
N SER A 116 -26.13 -18.43 10.28
CA SER A 116 -26.10 -19.56 11.21
C SER A 116 -26.38 -20.90 10.54
N ASP A 117 -27.16 -20.88 9.46
CA ASP A 117 -27.67 -22.08 8.81
C ASP A 117 -26.73 -22.53 7.67
N ILE A 118 -25.62 -21.81 7.47
CA ILE A 118 -24.60 -22.11 6.47
C ILE A 118 -23.62 -23.11 7.09
N ASP A 119 -23.60 -24.32 6.55
CA ASP A 119 -22.55 -25.29 6.84
C ASP A 119 -21.26 -24.91 6.12
N TRP A 120 -20.43 -24.14 6.82
CA TRP A 120 -19.13 -23.68 6.31
C TRP A 120 -18.14 -24.81 6.02
N ALA A 121 -18.30 -26.00 6.61
CA ALA A 121 -17.47 -27.16 6.30
C ALA A 121 -17.80 -27.74 4.92
N CYS A 122 -19.03 -27.53 4.45
CA CYS A 122 -19.50 -27.94 3.12
C CYS A 122 -19.21 -26.91 2.02
N THR A 123 -18.78 -25.68 2.35
CA THR A 123 -18.36 -24.69 1.35
C THR A 123 -16.87 -24.82 1.06
N LYS A 124 -16.52 -25.31 -0.14
CA LYS A 124 -15.13 -25.38 -0.62
C LYS A 124 -14.58 -23.98 -0.96
N PHE A 125 -13.41 -23.66 -0.41
CA PHE A 125 -12.53 -22.58 -0.88
C PHE A 125 -11.60 -23.07 -1.98
#